data_AF-A0A943EIY3-F1
#
_entry.id   AF-A0A943EIY3-F1
#
_cell.length_a   1.000
_cell.length_b   1.000
_cell.length_c   1.000
_cell.angle_alpha   90.00
_cell.angle_beta   90.00
_cell.angle_gamma   90.00
#
_symmetry.space_group_name_H-M   'P 1'
#
loop_
_entity.id
_entity.type
_entity.pdbx_description
1 polymer ?
#
loop_
_entity_poly.entity_id
_entity_poly.type
_entity_poly.pdbx_seq_one_letter_code
_entity_poly.pdbx_strand_id
1 'polypeptide(L)'
;MTMTNDVLEQLNYLKQKSAYSYLNSLVMNNEIAEEELHVMHKILNKKVIANEENNRLYNVKVAAFPFLRKVDDYDFNFQLGIKGANIRSIIESDFYENATNIVFVGNRRIGKYT
;
A
#
# COMPACT_ATOMS: atom_id res chain seq x y z
N MET A 1 8.32 18.40 6.45
CA MET A 1 9.37 17.37 6.35
C MET A 1 10.50 17.94 5.52
N THR A 2 11.75 17.71 5.92
CA THR A 2 12.92 18.09 5.12
C THR A 2 13.17 17.00 4.07
N MET A 3 13.62 17.37 2.87
CA MET A 3 13.85 16.44 1.75
C MET A 3 14.75 15.25 2.13
N THR A 4 15.68 15.48 3.05
CA THR A 4 16.54 14.46 3.65
C THR A 4 15.76 13.36 4.34
N ASN A 5 14.72 13.70 5.10
CA ASN A 5 13.90 12.71 5.81
C ASN A 5 13.17 11.82 4.82
N ASP A 6 12.63 12.37 3.74
CA ASP A 6 11.88 11.61 2.73
C ASP A 6 12.78 10.56 2.05
N VAL A 7 14.02 10.94 1.70
CA VAL A 7 15.01 10.02 1.10
C VAL A 7 15.43 8.93 2.10
N LEU A 8 15.63 9.30 3.37
CA LEU A 8 15.98 8.35 4.42
C LEU A 8 14.85 7.35 4.71
N GLU A 9 13.60 7.81 4.73
CA GLU A 9 12.43 6.94 4.86
C GLU A 9 12.29 6.00 3.66
N GLN A 10 12.52 6.48 2.43
CA GLN A 10 12.54 5.63 1.24
C GLN A 10 13.61 4.54 1.32
N LEU A 11 14.82 4.85 1.78
CA LEU A 11 15.88 3.86 1.96
C LEU A 11 15.53 2.84 3.05
N ASN A 12 14.90 3.30 4.14
CA ASN A 12 14.44 2.42 5.21
C ASN A 12 13.33 1.47 4.73
N TYR A 13 12.34 1.99 3.99
CA TYR A 13 11.28 1.19 3.36
C TYR A 13 11.86 0.12 2.43
N LEU A 14 12.85 0.49 1.62
CA LEU A 14 13.57 -0.43 0.72
C LEU A 14 14.55 -1.35 1.46
N LYS A 15 14.64 -1.27 2.79
CA LYS A 15 15.52 -2.05 3.67
C LYS A 15 17.02 -1.90 3.36
N GLN A 16 17.43 -0.77 2.79
CA GLN A 16 18.82 -0.49 2.39
C GLN A 16 19.61 0.17 3.54
N LYS A 17 19.97 -0.62 4.55
CA LYS A 17 20.62 -0.12 5.77
C LYS A 17 21.99 0.53 5.54
N SER A 18 22.81 -0.03 4.64
CA SER A 18 24.15 0.51 4.33
C SER A 18 24.07 1.87 3.64
N ALA A 19 23.17 2.01 2.66
CA ALA A 19 22.93 3.27 1.98
C ALA A 19 22.35 4.33 2.93
N TYR A 20 21.44 3.93 3.82
CA TYR A 20 20.89 4.80 4.86
C TYR A 20 21.98 5.37 5.78
N SER A 21 22.87 4.52 6.31
CA SER A 21 23.96 4.97 7.17
C SER A 21 24.94 5.89 6.43
N TYR A 22 25.23 5.58 5.17
CA TYR A 22 26.16 6.38 4.36
C TYR A 22 25.57 7.74 4.01
N LEU A 23 24.32 7.80 3.57
CA LEU A 23 23.63 9.06 3.29
C LEU A 23 23.56 9.95 4.54
N ASN A 24 23.26 9.36 5.70
CA ASN A 24 23.29 10.10 6.97
C ASN A 24 24.65 10.70 7.27
N SER A 25 25.76 9.96 7.05
CA SER A 25 27.09 10.54 7.24
C SER A 25 27.36 11.70 6.29
N LEU A 26 26.98 11.59 5.01
CA LEU A 26 27.17 12.66 4.01
C LEU A 26 26.37 13.92 4.37
N VAL A 27 25.13 13.75 4.85
CA VAL A 27 24.28 14.87 5.30
C VAL A 27 24.88 15.55 6.52
N MET A 28 25.36 14.78 7.51
CA MET A 28 25.97 15.34 8.73
C MET A 28 27.27 16.09 8.44
N ASN A 29 28.03 15.65 7.43
CA ASN A 29 29.26 16.30 7.00
C ASN A 29 29.03 17.46 6.01
N ASN A 30 27.78 17.75 5.63
CA ASN A 30 27.42 18.71 4.57
C ASN A 30 28.12 18.41 3.22
N GLU A 31 28.32 17.13 2.90
CA GLU A 31 28.99 16.66 1.67
C GLU A 31 28.02 16.44 0.51
N ILE A 32 26.75 16.79 0.67
CA ILE A 32 25.69 16.62 -0.32
C ILE A 32 24.90 17.91 -0.46
N ALA A 33 24.63 18.30 -1.71
CA ALA A 33 23.77 19.42 -2.03
C ALA A 33 22.28 19.01 -2.05
N GLU A 34 21.39 19.97 -1.82
CA GLU A 34 19.94 19.73 -1.85
C GLU A 34 19.45 19.26 -3.23
N GLU A 35 20.07 19.74 -4.31
CA GLU A 35 19.75 19.32 -5.68
C GLU A 35 20.04 17.83 -5.91
N GLU A 36 21.11 17.31 -5.32
CA GLU A 36 21.48 15.88 -5.41
C GLU A 36 20.48 15.01 -4.64
N LEU A 37 20.01 15.49 -3.47
CA LEU A 37 18.93 14.85 -2.72
C LEU A 37 17.63 14.80 -3.52
N HIS A 38 17.31 15.85 -4.27
CA HIS A 38 16.11 15.89 -5.11
C HIS A 38 16.14 14.83 -6.23
N VAL A 39 17.27 14.71 -6.91
CA VAL A 39 17.45 13.67 -7.94
C VAL A 39 17.36 12.28 -7.31
N MET A 40 18.00 12.07 -6.16
CA MET A 40 17.96 10.80 -5.45
C MET A 40 16.55 10.44 -5.01
N HIS A 41 15.80 11.39 -4.45
CA HIS A 41 14.38 11.19 -4.10
C HIS A 41 13.59 10.72 -5.33
N LYS A 42 13.70 11.39 -6.49
CA LYS A 42 12.91 11.02 -7.68
C LYS A 42 13.17 9.58 -8.13
N ILE A 43 14.43 9.15 -8.07
CA ILE A 43 14.83 7.79 -8.46
C ILE A 43 14.33 6.77 -7.44
N LEU A 44 14.54 7.01 -6.14
CA LEU A 44 14.13 6.10 -5.09
C LEU A 44 12.61 5.98 -5.02
N ASN A 45 11.87 7.08 -5.21
CA ASN A 45 10.42 7.06 -5.24
C ASN A 45 9.87 6.13 -6.34
N LYS A 46 10.45 6.18 -7.55
CA LYS A 46 10.07 5.22 -8.61
C LYS A 46 10.30 3.77 -8.20
N LYS A 47 11.38 3.49 -7.46
CA LYS A 47 11.67 2.15 -6.96
C LYS A 47 10.69 1.71 -5.86
N VAL A 48 10.30 2.61 -4.95
CA VAL A 48 9.29 2.35 -3.92
C VAL A 48 7.97 1.95 -4.57
N ILE A 49 7.47 2.75 -5.52
CA ILE A 49 6.22 2.48 -6.25
C ILE A 49 6.27 1.11 -6.96
N ALA A 50 7.39 0.80 -7.63
CA ALA A 50 7.55 -0.50 -8.29
C ALA A 50 7.55 -1.67 -7.30
N ASN A 51 8.14 -1.50 -6.12
CA ASN A 51 8.16 -2.51 -5.07
C ASN A 51 6.76 -2.73 -4.46
N GLU A 52 5.99 -1.67 -4.27
CA GLU A 52 4.60 -1.75 -3.83
C GLU A 52 3.74 -2.53 -4.82
N GLU A 53 3.84 -2.21 -6.11
CA GLU A 53 3.09 -2.94 -7.14
C GLU A 53 3.51 -4.41 -7.22
N ASN A 54 4.80 -4.70 -7.12
CA ASN A 54 5.30 -6.07 -7.08
C ASN A 54 4.78 -6.84 -5.86
N ASN A 55 4.77 -6.22 -4.67
CA ASN A 55 4.22 -6.82 -3.47
C ASN A 55 2.71 -7.07 -3.60
N ARG A 56 1.97 -6.12 -4.19
CA ARG A 56 0.54 -6.27 -4.48
C ARG A 56 0.29 -7.48 -5.40
N LEU A 57 1.03 -7.57 -6.50
CA LEU A 57 0.94 -8.69 -7.44
C LEU A 57 1.37 -10.02 -6.81
N TYR A 58 2.40 -10.01 -5.95
CA TYR A 58 2.84 -11.20 -5.22
C TYR A 58 1.77 -11.70 -4.27
N ASN A 59 1.14 -10.82 -3.48
CA ASN A 59 0.06 -11.20 -2.57
C ASN A 59 -1.13 -11.80 -3.32
N VAL A 60 -1.47 -11.23 -4.48
CA VAL A 60 -2.49 -11.80 -5.39
C VAL A 60 -2.11 -13.20 -5.87
N LYS A 61 -0.84 -13.43 -6.24
CA LYS A 61 -0.35 -14.76 -6.65
C LYS A 61 -0.38 -15.76 -5.49
N VAL A 62 0.06 -15.37 -4.30
CA VAL A 62 0.13 -16.23 -3.11
C VAL A 62 -1.25 -16.63 -2.59
N ALA A 63 -2.24 -15.75 -2.74
CA ALA A 63 -3.61 -16.05 -2.32
C ALA A 63 -4.28 -17.19 -3.13
N ALA A 64 -3.60 -17.73 -4.16
CA ALA A 64 -4.01 -18.91 -4.91
C ALA A 64 -5.47 -18.84 -5.40
N PHE A 65 -5.95 -17.63 -5.70
CA PHE A 65 -7.31 -17.44 -6.17
C PHE A 65 -7.48 -18.18 -7.50
N PRO A 66 -8.49 -19.07 -7.62
CA PRO A 66 -8.71 -19.83 -8.86
C PRO A 66 -9.08 -18.95 -10.06
N PHE A 67 -9.44 -17.69 -9.82
CA PHE A 67 -9.69 -16.66 -10.82
C PHE A 67 -9.46 -15.26 -10.21
N LEU A 68 -8.96 -14.32 -11.02
CA LEU A 68 -8.90 -12.92 -10.65
C LEU A 68 -10.24 -12.26 -10.98
N ARG A 69 -11.12 -12.10 -9.99
CA ARG A 69 -12.34 -11.28 -10.12
C ARG A 69 -12.17 -9.99 -9.34
N LYS A 70 -12.37 -8.86 -10.00
CA LYS A 70 -12.49 -7.56 -9.33
C LYS A 70 -13.93 -7.37 -8.85
N VAL A 71 -14.11 -6.41 -7.96
CA VAL A 71 -15.45 -6.01 -7.48
C VAL A 71 -16.30 -5.49 -8.64
N ASP A 72 -15.68 -4.87 -9.65
CA ASP A 72 -16.36 -4.43 -10.86
C ASP A 72 -16.92 -5.58 -11.72
N ASP A 73 -16.38 -6.80 -11.56
CA ASP A 73 -16.85 -8.00 -12.26
C ASP A 73 -18.02 -8.69 -11.54
N TYR A 74 -18.46 -8.16 -10.39
CA TYR A 74 -19.53 -8.73 -9.59
C TYR A 74 -20.89 -8.12 -9.95
N ASP A 75 -21.86 -8.97 -10.33
CA ASP A 75 -23.21 -8.54 -10.64
C ASP A 75 -24.05 -8.31 -9.38
N PHE A 76 -24.06 -7.07 -8.90
CA PHE A 76 -24.87 -6.66 -7.75
C PHE A 76 -26.38 -6.72 -8.02
N ASN A 77 -26.83 -6.76 -9.28
CA ASN A 77 -28.26 -6.89 -9.59
C ASN A 77 -28.76 -8.32 -9.36
N PHE A 78 -27.87 -9.32 -9.44
CA PHE A 78 -28.20 -10.71 -9.20
C PHE A 78 -28.51 -11.01 -7.72
N GLN A 79 -27.83 -10.37 -6.77
CA GLN A 79 -28.08 -10.53 -5.33
C GLN A 79 -28.78 -9.30 -4.73
N LEU A 80 -30.11 -9.35 -4.66
CA LEU A 80 -30.99 -8.29 -4.12
C LEU A 80 -30.67 -7.86 -2.67
N GLY A 81 -29.93 -8.65 -1.90
CA GLY A 81 -29.55 -8.36 -0.52
C GLY A 81 -28.24 -7.58 -0.35
N ILE A 82 -27.43 -7.44 -1.40
CA ILE A 82 -26.12 -6.77 -1.33
C ILE A 82 -26.18 -5.47 -2.11
N LYS A 83 -26.14 -4.35 -1.39
CA LYS A 83 -26.07 -3.02 -2.01
C LYS A 83 -24.62 -2.74 -2.44
N GLY A 84 -24.38 -2.66 -3.75
CA GLY A 84 -23.05 -2.38 -4.29
C GLY A 84 -22.40 -1.10 -3.76
N ALA A 85 -23.20 -0.05 -3.49
CA ALA A 85 -22.71 1.19 -2.86
C ALA A 85 -22.06 0.96 -1.49
N ASN A 86 -22.65 0.09 -0.66
CA ASN A 86 -22.09 -0.22 0.65
C ASN A 86 -20.75 -0.98 0.52
N ILE A 87 -20.66 -1.90 -0.45
CA ILE A 87 -19.42 -2.64 -0.71
C ILE A 87 -18.32 -1.71 -1.22
N ARG A 88 -18.64 -0.72 -2.08
CA ARG A 88 -17.68 0.28 -2.55
C ARG A 88 -17.16 1.17 -1.42
N SER A 89 -18.04 1.65 -0.55
CA SER A 89 -17.64 2.44 0.62
C SER A 89 -16.71 1.65 1.57
N ILE A 90 -16.92 0.33 1.71
CA ILE A 90 -15.99 -0.53 2.47
C ILE A 90 -14.62 -0.62 1.78
N ILE A 91 -14.58 -0.74 0.44
CA ILE A 91 -13.33 -0.81 -0.33
C ILE A 91 -12.54 0.51 -0.24
N GLU A 92 -13.25 1.64 -0.27
CA GLU A 92 -12.70 2.99 -0.13
C GLU A 92 -12.28 3.30 1.33
N SER A 93 -12.60 2.41 2.27
CA SER A 93 -12.27 2.51 3.69
C SER A 93 -12.92 3.67 4.44
N ASP A 94 -14.02 4.21 3.92
CA ASP A 94 -14.79 5.30 4.55
C ASP A 94 -15.24 4.97 5.97
N PHE A 95 -15.42 3.69 6.28
CA PHE A 95 -15.83 3.24 7.61
C PHE A 95 -14.82 3.62 8.69
N TYR A 96 -13.53 3.71 8.33
CA TYR A 96 -12.47 4.13 9.25
C TYR A 96 -12.59 5.63 9.56
N GLU A 97 -12.77 6.45 8.53
CA GLU A 97 -12.92 7.91 8.67
C GLU A 97 -14.19 8.28 9.44
N ASN A 98 -15.28 7.54 9.19
CA ASN A 98 -16.59 7.79 9.79
C ASN A 98 -16.82 7.03 11.11
N ALA A 99 -15.78 6.39 11.67
CA ALA A 99 -15.88 5.56 12.88
C ALA A 99 -17.08 4.57 12.85
N THR A 100 -17.34 4.00 11.68
CA THR A 100 -18.48 3.10 11.44
C THR A 100 -18.07 1.66 11.68
N ASN A 101 -18.84 0.96 12.52
CA ASN A 101 -18.59 -0.44 12.84
C ASN A 101 -19.08 -1.36 11.72
N ILE A 102 -18.22 -2.30 11.29
CA ILE A 102 -18.57 -3.35 10.32
C ILE A 102 -18.78 -4.66 11.08
N VAL A 103 -19.92 -5.33 10.82
CA VAL A 103 -20.28 -6.61 11.44
C VAL A 103 -20.48 -7.67 10.36
N PHE A 104 -19.71 -8.76 10.43
CA PHE A 104 -19.82 -9.89 9.49
C PHE A 104 -20.77 -10.97 10.02
N VAL A 105 -21.95 -11.13 9.40
CA VAL A 105 -23.03 -12.05 9.85
C VAL A 105 -23.28 -13.18 8.84
N GLY A 106 -23.56 -14.41 9.33
CA GLY A 106 -23.75 -15.61 8.50
C GLY A 106 -23.31 -16.93 9.16
N ASN A 107 -23.39 -18.06 8.44
CA ASN A 107 -23.01 -19.37 9.00
C ASN A 107 -21.48 -19.56 9.12
N ARG A 108 -21.07 -20.61 9.84
CA ARG A 108 -19.65 -21.03 9.95
C ARG A 108 -19.16 -21.56 8.59
N ARG A 109 -17.85 -21.46 8.32
CA ARG A 109 -17.15 -21.92 7.08
C ARG A 109 -17.39 -21.13 5.78
N ILE A 110 -17.84 -19.87 5.87
CA ILE A 110 -17.96 -18.98 4.69
C ILE A 110 -16.79 -17.97 4.64
N GLY A 111 -15.65 -18.27 5.29
CA GLY A 111 -14.49 -17.38 5.30
C GLY A 111 -14.60 -16.14 6.20
N LYS A 112 -15.60 -16.05 7.10
CA LYS A 112 -15.74 -14.86 7.97
C LYS A 112 -14.61 -14.61 8.97
N TYR A 113 -13.80 -15.63 9.24
CA TYR A 113 -12.72 -15.60 10.22
C TYR A 113 -11.36 -15.88 9.57
N THR A 114 -11.29 -15.85 8.24
CA THR A 114 -10.11 -16.16 7.43
C THR A 114 -9.75 -14.95 6.61
#